data_AF-A0A354X7X0-F1
#
_entry.id   AF-A0A354X7X0-F1
#
_cell.length_a   1.000
_cell.length_b   1.000
_cell.length_c   1.000
_cell.angle_alpha   90.00
_cell.angle_beta   90.00
_cell.angle_gamma   90.00
#
_symmetry.space_group_name_H-M   'P 1'
#
loop_
_entity.id
_entity.type
_entity.pdbx_description
1 polymer ?
#
loop_
_entity_poly.entity_id
_entity_poly.type
_entity_poly.pdbx_seq_one_letter_code
_entity_poly.pdbx_strand_id
1 'polypeptide(L)'
;DMSRMSEFIAFRAAIALLQERGQQQVINRVYEKSIAQRHKKKEEIVNYVKEIYAPFTDEEISDKIAQMLTTEDIGTEVKIVYQSIGDLHRACPNNNGDWYFSGNYPTPGGNRLVNNAFINFIENSESGSFQYTLNFLKSGR
;
A
#
# COMPACT_ATOMS: atom_id res chain seq x y z
N ASP A 1 0.34 4.26 -14.03
CA ASP A 1 -0.88 4.88 -13.48
C ASP A 1 -1.66 4.04 -12.46
N MET A 2 -1.85 2.72 -12.61
CA MET A 2 -2.22 1.87 -11.44
C MET A 2 -1.49 0.52 -11.42
N SER A 3 -0.56 0.31 -12.34
CA SER A 3 0.18 -0.93 -12.53
C SER A 3 1.43 -1.04 -11.65
N ARG A 4 1.86 0.07 -11.04
CA ARG A 4 3.13 0.17 -10.30
C ARG A 4 2.87 0.71 -8.91
N MET A 5 2.93 -0.16 -7.91
CA MET A 5 2.66 0.23 -6.53
C MET A 5 3.68 1.23 -5.99
N SER A 6 4.90 1.19 -6.53
CA SER A 6 6.01 2.09 -6.20
C SER A 6 5.72 3.58 -6.48
N GLU A 7 4.74 3.89 -7.34
CA GLU A 7 4.34 5.27 -7.67
C GLU A 7 3.40 5.88 -6.61
N PHE A 8 2.87 5.09 -5.67
CA PHE A 8 1.97 5.56 -4.62
C PHE A 8 2.72 5.85 -3.32
N ILE A 9 2.84 7.13 -2.95
CA ILE A 9 3.59 7.52 -1.76
C ILE A 9 2.95 7.03 -0.45
N ALA A 10 1.62 6.99 -0.37
CA ALA A 10 0.90 6.44 0.77
C ALA A 10 1.17 4.94 0.97
N PHE A 11 1.20 4.18 -0.12
CA PHE A 11 1.60 2.76 -0.07
C PHE A 11 3.03 2.59 0.42
N ARG A 12 3.97 3.38 -0.11
CA ARG A 12 5.38 3.34 0.32
C ARG A 12 5.54 3.69 1.79
N ALA A 13 4.78 4.66 2.28
CA ALA A 13 4.75 5.04 3.69
C ALA A 13 4.22 3.90 4.58
N ALA A 14 3.09 3.28 4.23
CA ALA A 14 2.55 2.14 4.95
C ALA A 14 3.53 0.95 4.98
N ILE A 15 4.20 0.66 3.87
CA ILE A 15 5.25 -0.38 3.81
C ILE A 15 6.44 -0.03 4.71
N ALA A 16 6.90 1.21 4.69
CA ALA A 16 8.00 1.66 5.56
C ALA A 16 7.63 1.55 7.05
N LEU A 17 6.40 1.94 7.42
CA LEU A 17 5.90 1.81 8.79
C LEU A 17 5.83 0.35 9.25
N LEU A 18 5.35 -0.56 8.39
CA LEU A 18 5.37 -2.01 8.69
C LEU A 18 6.78 -2.51 8.94
N GLN A 19 7.77 -2.04 8.18
CA GLN A 19 9.16 -2.44 8.35
C GLN A 19 9.75 -1.91 9.65
N GLU A 20 9.53 -0.62 9.95
CA GLU A 20 10.02 0.04 11.16
C GLU A 20 9.43 -0.57 12.44
N ARG A 21 8.19 -1.06 12.37
CA ARG A 21 7.52 -1.74 13.49
C ARG A 21 7.83 -3.24 13.60
N GLY A 22 8.66 -3.79 12.72
CA GLY A 22 8.92 -5.24 12.70
C GLY A 22 7.69 -6.07 12.33
N GLN A 23 6.78 -5.52 11.51
CA GLN A 23 5.51 -6.12 11.10
C GLN A 23 5.54 -6.71 9.67
N GLN A 24 6.70 -7.15 9.19
CA GLN A 24 6.89 -7.65 7.83
C GLN A 24 6.04 -8.91 7.52
N GLN A 25 5.63 -9.66 8.54
CA GLN A 25 4.68 -10.77 8.39
C GLN A 25 3.35 -10.36 7.76
N VAL A 26 2.91 -9.10 7.95
CA VAL A 26 1.70 -8.58 7.30
C VAL A 26 1.90 -8.55 5.79
N ILE A 27 3.05 -8.07 5.32
CA ILE A 27 3.40 -8.00 3.90
C ILE A 27 3.41 -9.42 3.29
N ASN A 28 4.06 -10.37 3.97
CA ASN A 28 4.12 -11.77 3.52
C ASN A 28 2.74 -12.41 3.41
N ARG A 29 1.89 -12.22 4.43
CA ARG A 29 0.53 -12.75 4.45
C ARG A 29 -0.32 -12.16 3.32
N VAL A 30 -0.21 -10.86 3.06
CA VAL A 30 -0.92 -10.21 1.95
C VAL A 30 -0.43 -10.74 0.61
N TYR A 31 0.87 -11.00 0.47
CA TYR A 31 1.45 -11.58 -0.74
C TYR A 31 0.93 -13.00 -1.01
N GLU A 32 0.98 -13.88 -0.01
CA GLU A 32 0.45 -15.24 -0.11
C GLU A 32 -1.03 -15.25 -0.53
N LYS A 33 -1.84 -14.41 0.14
CA LYS A 33 -3.25 -14.23 -0.21
C LYS A 33 -3.44 -13.71 -1.64
N SER A 34 -2.60 -12.78 -2.08
CA SER A 34 -2.70 -12.17 -3.42
C SER A 34 -2.35 -13.17 -4.52
N ILE A 35 -1.27 -13.95 -4.33
CA ILE A 35 -0.85 -15.01 -5.26
C ILE A 35 -1.91 -16.11 -5.37
N ALA A 36 -2.55 -16.50 -4.27
CA ALA A 36 -3.64 -17.48 -4.27
C ALA A 36 -4.86 -17.06 -5.13
N GLN A 37 -4.94 -15.78 -5.52
CA GLN A 37 -6.01 -15.26 -6.38
C GLN A 37 -5.60 -15.05 -7.84
N ARG A 38 -4.35 -15.33 -8.23
CA ARG A 38 -3.78 -15.01 -9.56
C ARG A 38 -4.59 -15.56 -10.74
N HIS A 39 -5.27 -16.69 -10.56
CA HIS A 39 -6.06 -17.38 -11.59
C HIS A 39 -7.58 -17.26 -11.41
N LYS A 40 -8.03 -16.51 -10.40
CA LYS A 40 -9.46 -16.29 -10.16
C LYS A 40 -10.05 -15.31 -11.18
N LYS A 41 -11.37 -15.38 -11.37
CA LYS A 41 -12.09 -14.36 -12.14
C LYS A 41 -12.05 -13.04 -11.37
N LYS A 42 -12.10 -11.90 -12.08
CA LYS A 42 -12.00 -10.57 -11.45
C LYS A 42 -13.09 -10.34 -10.40
N GLU A 43 -14.26 -10.95 -10.58
CA GLU A 43 -15.40 -10.92 -9.66
C GLU A 43 -15.14 -11.65 -8.34
N GLU A 44 -14.15 -12.55 -8.30
CA GLU A 44 -13.80 -13.38 -7.13
C GLU A 44 -12.54 -12.86 -6.42
N ILE A 45 -11.89 -11.81 -6.95
CA ILE A 45 -10.68 -11.24 -6.35
C ILE A 45 -11.05 -10.29 -5.22
N VAL A 46 -10.54 -10.60 -4.04
CA VAL A 46 -10.61 -9.78 -2.83
C VAL A 46 -9.37 -8.89 -2.76
N ASN A 47 -9.57 -7.61 -2.47
CA ASN A 47 -8.50 -6.65 -2.28
C ASN A 47 -7.85 -6.80 -0.89
N TYR A 48 -6.86 -7.68 -0.79
CA TYR A 48 -6.07 -7.87 0.44
C TYR A 48 -5.03 -6.78 0.66
N VAL A 49 -4.74 -5.93 -0.33
CA VAL A 49 -3.76 -4.84 -0.20
C VAL A 49 -4.20 -3.82 0.86
N LYS A 50 -5.51 -3.73 1.15
CA LYS A 50 -6.03 -2.93 2.28
C LYS A 50 -5.44 -3.35 3.65
N GLU A 51 -5.01 -4.61 3.82
CA GLU A 51 -4.37 -5.06 5.06
C GLU A 51 -2.99 -4.43 5.28
N ILE A 52 -2.36 -3.86 4.25
CA ILE A 52 -1.11 -3.09 4.38
C ILE A 52 -1.35 -1.77 5.12
N TYR A 53 -2.53 -1.18 4.93
CA TYR A 53 -2.92 0.10 5.52
C TYR A 53 -3.58 -0.07 6.89
N ALA A 54 -4.31 -1.18 7.09
CA ALA A 54 -5.13 -1.43 8.28
C ALA A 54 -4.47 -1.22 9.66
N PRO A 55 -3.15 -1.44 9.85
CA PRO A 55 -2.49 -1.19 11.14
C PRO A 55 -2.27 0.29 11.48
N PHE A 56 -2.57 1.21 10.57
CA PHE A 56 -2.24 2.63 10.69
C PHE A 56 -3.49 3.51 10.56
N THR A 57 -3.47 4.61 11.30
CA THR A 57 -4.35 5.75 11.11
C THR A 57 -3.91 6.56 9.88
N ASP A 58 -4.83 7.35 9.35
CA ASP A 58 -4.54 8.27 8.24
C ASP A 58 -3.43 9.25 8.64
N GLU A 59 -3.45 9.74 9.89
CA GLU A 59 -2.43 10.62 10.46
C GLU A 59 -1.05 9.97 10.50
N GLU A 60 -0.93 8.71 10.94
CA GLU A 60 0.36 8.00 10.96
C GLU A 60 0.96 7.84 9.56
N ILE A 61 0.13 7.50 8.57
CA ILE A 61 0.58 7.39 7.18
C ILE A 61 1.09 8.75 6.69
N SER A 62 0.39 9.83 7.02
CA SER A 62 0.76 11.14 6.49
C SER A 62 1.90 11.83 7.20
N ASP A 63 2.04 11.62 8.51
CA ASP A 63 3.26 11.96 9.22
C ASP A 63 4.45 11.21 8.60
N LYS A 64 4.26 9.93 8.21
CA LYS A 64 5.30 9.18 7.52
C LYS A 64 5.61 9.74 6.14
N ILE A 65 4.60 10.11 5.34
CA ILE A 65 4.82 10.76 4.05
C ILE A 65 5.55 12.09 4.24
N ALA A 66 5.17 12.90 5.23
CA ALA A 66 5.83 14.16 5.56
C ALA A 66 7.30 13.93 5.86
N GLN A 67 7.61 12.94 6.70
CA GLN A 67 8.98 12.52 7.00
C GLN A 67 9.73 12.08 5.73
N MET A 68 9.11 11.30 4.85
CA MET A 68 9.74 10.82 3.60
C MET A 68 10.01 11.93 2.58
N LEU A 69 9.24 13.02 2.62
CA LEU A 69 9.41 14.19 1.75
C LEU A 69 10.32 15.26 2.35
N THR A 70 10.56 15.22 3.67
CA THR A 70 11.41 16.18 4.36
C THR A 70 12.88 15.86 4.12
N THR A 71 13.60 16.80 3.53
CA THR A 71 15.05 16.72 3.31
C THR A 71 15.80 17.47 4.41
N GLU A 72 17.09 17.16 4.62
CA GLU A 72 17.90 17.71 5.72
C GLU A 72 18.06 19.25 5.68
N ASP A 73 17.90 19.85 4.51
CA ASP A 73 17.95 21.31 4.29
C ASP A 73 16.66 22.03 4.72
N ILE A 74 15.59 21.30 5.03
CA ILE A 74 14.33 21.87 5.53
C ILE A 74 14.44 22.03 7.05
N GLY A 75 14.75 23.25 7.51
CA GLY A 75 14.85 23.60 8.92
C GLY A 75 13.51 23.78 9.67
N THR A 76 12.38 23.35 9.09
CA THR A 76 11.05 23.50 9.67
C THR A 76 10.23 22.22 9.56
N GLU A 77 9.26 22.05 10.46
CA GLU A 77 8.41 20.87 10.46
C GLU A 77 7.49 20.86 9.23
N VAL A 78 7.61 19.82 8.40
CA VAL A 78 6.68 19.58 7.30
C VAL A 78 5.49 18.78 7.82
N LYS A 79 4.28 19.27 7.55
CA LYS A 79 3.02 18.58 7.83
C LYS A 79 2.21 18.49 6.55
N ILE A 80 1.64 17.32 6.29
CA ILE A 80 0.69 17.16 5.18
C ILE A 80 -0.70 17.38 5.72
N VAL A 81 -1.41 18.35 5.14
CA VAL A 81 -2.78 18.67 5.49
C VAL A 81 -3.68 18.19 4.36
N TYR A 82 -4.56 17.25 4.65
CA TYR A 82 -5.61 16.76 3.77
C TYR A 82 -6.91 16.67 4.56
N GLN A 83 -8.01 16.71 3.82
CA GLN A 83 -9.32 16.45 4.38
C GLN A 83 -9.40 14.98 4.82
N SER A 84 -9.98 14.70 6.00
CA SER A 84 -10.17 13.32 6.44
C SER A 84 -11.00 12.54 5.42
N ILE A 85 -10.83 11.21 5.32
CA ILE A 85 -11.63 10.38 4.40
C ILE A 85 -13.13 10.57 4.66
N GLY A 86 -13.52 10.65 5.94
CA GLY A 86 -14.90 10.91 6.32
C GLY A 86 -15.40 12.27 5.81
N ASP A 87 -14.61 13.33 5.92
CA ASP A 87 -14.95 14.65 5.42
C ASP A 87 -15.02 14.70 3.90
N LEU A 88 -14.13 13.97 3.22
CA LEU A 88 -14.16 13.83 1.77
C LEU A 88 -15.48 13.19 1.31
N HIS A 89 -15.92 12.11 1.97
CA HIS A 89 -17.20 11.49 1.68
C HIS A 89 -18.40 12.38 2.01
N ARG A 90 -18.30 13.22 3.07
CA ARG A 90 -19.34 14.22 3.39
C ARG A 90 -19.42 15.32 2.34
N ALA A 91 -18.29 15.81 1.87
CA ALA A 91 -18.21 16.87 0.86
C ALA A 91 -18.62 16.37 -0.54
N CYS A 92 -18.32 15.11 -0.84
CA CYS A 92 -18.52 14.50 -2.16
C CYS A 92 -19.34 13.20 -2.07
N PRO A 93 -20.62 13.24 -1.64
CA PRO A 93 -21.41 12.04 -1.33
C PRO A 93 -21.64 11.09 -2.52
N ASN A 94 -21.55 11.62 -3.75
CA ASN A 94 -21.69 10.84 -4.98
C ASN A 94 -20.34 10.38 -5.56
N ASN A 95 -19.21 10.74 -4.95
CA ASN A 95 -17.85 10.42 -5.41
C ASN A 95 -17.00 9.88 -4.26
N ASN A 96 -17.16 8.60 -3.95
CA ASN A 96 -16.53 7.96 -2.78
C ASN A 96 -15.11 7.43 -3.06
N GLY A 97 -14.42 7.98 -4.04
CA GLY A 97 -13.10 7.52 -4.46
C GLY A 97 -12.01 7.95 -3.47
N ASP A 98 -11.64 7.06 -2.54
CA ASP A 98 -10.62 7.27 -1.50
C ASP A 98 -9.41 6.31 -1.66
N TRP A 99 -9.43 5.48 -2.70
CA TRP A 99 -8.51 4.36 -2.92
C TRP A 99 -7.02 4.73 -2.90
N TYR A 100 -6.66 5.98 -3.23
CA TYR A 100 -5.28 6.46 -3.18
C TYR A 100 -4.73 6.48 -1.74
N PHE A 101 -5.60 6.72 -0.76
CA PHE A 101 -5.25 6.81 0.66
C PHE A 101 -5.59 5.54 1.43
N SER A 102 -6.75 4.93 1.15
CA SER A 102 -7.23 3.74 1.88
C SER A 102 -6.85 2.40 1.23
N GLY A 103 -6.31 2.43 0.01
CA GLY A 103 -6.12 1.24 -0.81
C GLY A 103 -7.44 0.57 -1.23
N ASN A 104 -8.60 1.18 -0.99
CA ASN A 104 -9.93 0.59 -1.23
C ASN A 104 -10.42 0.73 -2.68
N TYR A 105 -9.98 -0.16 -3.56
CA TYR A 105 -10.52 -0.20 -4.93
C TYR A 105 -11.94 -0.78 -4.94
N PRO A 106 -12.98 -0.05 -5.38
CA PRO A 106 -14.37 -0.48 -5.19
C PRO A 106 -14.91 -1.37 -6.31
N THR A 107 -14.13 -1.63 -7.38
CA THR A 107 -14.59 -2.41 -8.54
C THR A 107 -13.84 -3.73 -8.69
N PRO A 108 -14.47 -4.79 -9.24
CA PRO A 108 -13.79 -6.04 -9.56
C PRO A 108 -12.53 -5.86 -10.43
N GLY A 109 -12.59 -4.92 -11.38
CA GLY A 109 -11.45 -4.54 -12.21
C GLY A 109 -10.31 -3.93 -11.39
N GLY A 110 -10.64 -3.00 -10.48
CA GLY A 110 -9.69 -2.39 -9.55
C GLY A 110 -9.05 -3.42 -8.62
N ASN A 111 -9.84 -4.36 -8.07
CA ASN A 111 -9.33 -5.45 -7.24
C ASN A 111 -8.31 -6.31 -7.99
N ARG A 112 -8.59 -6.67 -9.25
CA ARG A 112 -7.63 -7.41 -10.08
C ARG A 112 -6.35 -6.61 -10.32
N LEU A 113 -6.50 -5.33 -10.64
CA LEU A 113 -5.36 -4.44 -10.92
C LEU A 113 -4.45 -4.29 -9.71
N VAL A 114 -5.00 -3.95 -8.54
CA VAL A 114 -4.20 -3.77 -7.32
C VAL A 114 -3.57 -5.09 -6.86
N ASN A 115 -4.27 -6.23 -6.98
CA ASN A 115 -3.72 -7.54 -6.66
C ASN A 115 -2.48 -7.84 -7.52
N ASN A 116 -2.59 -7.63 -8.83
CA ASN A 116 -1.47 -7.87 -9.75
C ASN A 116 -0.34 -6.86 -9.56
N ALA A 117 -0.65 -5.59 -9.32
CA ALA A 117 0.34 -4.56 -9.06
C ALA A 117 1.14 -4.85 -7.76
N PHE A 118 0.47 -5.34 -6.72
CA PHE A 118 1.13 -5.74 -5.48
C PHE A 118 2.02 -6.97 -5.67
N ILE A 119 1.54 -8.00 -6.38
CA ILE A 119 2.38 -9.17 -6.74
C ILE A 119 3.62 -8.71 -7.50
N ASN A 120 3.45 -7.87 -8.53
CA ASN A 120 4.55 -7.38 -9.35
C ASN A 120 5.54 -6.53 -8.53
N PHE A 121 5.06 -5.72 -7.60
CA PHE A 121 5.90 -4.91 -6.71
C PHE A 121 6.82 -5.78 -5.85
N ILE A 122 6.28 -6.87 -5.30
CA ILE A 122 7.02 -7.86 -4.51
C ILE A 122 7.98 -8.68 -5.38
N GLU A 123 7.51 -9.24 -6.50
CA GLU A 123 8.29 -10.12 -7.39
C GLU A 123 9.41 -9.37 -8.13
N ASN A 124 9.17 -8.14 -8.59
CA ASN A 124 10.12 -7.40 -9.44
C ASN A 124 11.02 -6.44 -8.67
N SER A 125 10.95 -6.41 -7.33
CA SER A 125 11.76 -5.52 -6.48
C SER A 125 11.75 -4.07 -6.96
N GLU A 126 10.59 -3.55 -7.34
CA GLU A 126 10.46 -2.21 -7.95
C GLU A 126 11.03 -1.08 -7.08
N SER A 127 11.22 -1.32 -5.77
CA SER A 127 12.24 -0.60 -5.02
C SER A 127 13.30 -1.60 -4.56
N GLY A 128 14.56 -1.34 -4.91
CA GLY A 128 15.72 -2.18 -4.59
C GLY A 128 16.02 -2.41 -3.09
N SER A 129 15.09 -2.05 -2.20
CA SER A 129 15.11 -2.25 -0.75
C SER A 129 14.32 -3.49 -0.27
N PHE A 130 13.48 -4.11 -1.11
CA PHE A 130 12.63 -5.25 -0.70
C PHE A 130 13.32 -6.63 -0.73
N GLN A 131 14.49 -6.72 -1.35
CA GLN A 131 15.20 -7.99 -1.51
C GLN A 131 15.72 -8.61 -0.20
N TYR A 132 15.95 -7.79 0.84
CA TYR A 132 16.64 -8.27 2.05
C TYR A 132 15.74 -9.04 3.04
N THR A 133 14.41 -9.02 2.89
CA THR A 133 13.49 -9.60 3.91
C THR A 133 12.52 -10.66 3.38
N LEU A 134 12.28 -10.72 2.08
CA LEU A 134 11.54 -11.84 1.47
C LEU A 134 12.47 -13.03 1.27
N ASN A 135 12.94 -13.62 2.37
CA ASN A 135 13.62 -14.91 2.38
C ASN A 135 12.63 -16.03 2.06
N PHE A 136 12.12 -16.05 0.83
CA PHE A 136 11.52 -17.23 0.25
C PHE A 136 12.55 -17.81 -0.71
N LEU A 137 13.01 -19.04 -0.41
CA LEU A 137 13.87 -19.91 -1.24
C LEU A 137 15.40 -19.79 -1.09
N LYS A 138 15.94 -20.00 0.11
CA LYS A 138 17.23 -20.72 0.29
C LYS A 138 17.11 -22.01 1.13
N SER A 139 15.91 -22.55 1.24
CA SER A 139 15.63 -23.87 1.82
C SER A 139 14.78 -24.66 0.82
N GLY A 140 15.40 -25.13 -0.26
CA GLY A 140 14.70 -25.87 -1.29
C GLY A 140 15.43 -26.02 -2.62
N ARG A 141 16.70 -26.40 -2.58
CA ARG A 141 17.35 -27.30 -3.56
C ARG A 141 18.70 -27.73 -3.05
#